data_AF-A0AAW6Y347-F1
#
_entry.id   AF-A0AAW6Y347-F1
#
_cell.length_a   1.000
_cell.length_b   1.000
_cell.length_c   1.000
_cell.angle_alpha   90.00
_cell.angle_beta   90.00
_cell.angle_gamma   90.00
#
_symmetry.space_group_name_H-M   'P 1'
#
loop_
_entity.id
_entity.type
_entity.pdbx_description
1 polymer ?
#
loop_
_entity_poly.entity_id
_entity_poly.type
_entity_poly.pdbx_seq_one_letter_code
_entity_poly.pdbx_strand_id
1 'polypeptide(L)'
;IGTQVAEGLHANKTVPDKDIKKRTVEILEEAGLPDADRRAGQFPHEFSGGMRQRALIGIGLSSEPKLLIADEPTSALDVTVQARILDHLEK
;
A
#
# COMPACT_ATOMS: atom_id res chain seq x y z
N ILE A 1 -2.81 -6.26 -7.86
CA ILE A 1 -2.33 -5.35 -6.79
C ILE A 1 -2.63 -5.92 -5.42
N GLY A 2 -3.89 -6.26 -5.11
CA GLY A 2 -4.24 -6.84 -3.81
C GLY A 2 -3.44 -8.10 -3.47
N THR A 3 -3.14 -8.94 -4.46
CA THR A 3 -2.25 -10.11 -4.27
C THR A 3 -0.86 -9.72 -3.76
N GLN A 4 -0.25 -8.64 -4.27
CA GLN A 4 1.09 -8.21 -3.85
C GLN A 4 1.09 -7.65 -2.42
N VAL A 5 0.01 -6.98 -2.02
CA VAL A 5 -0.20 -6.54 -0.63
C VAL A 5 -0.37 -7.75 0.29
N ALA A 6 -1.23 -8.70 -0.10
CA ALA A 6 -1.48 -9.92 0.66
C ALA A 6 -0.21 -10.77 0.82
N GLU A 7 0.65 -10.84 -0.20
CA GLU A 7 1.96 -11.50 -0.12
C GLU A 7 2.85 -10.86 0.96
N GLY A 8 2.90 -9.53 1.04
CA GLY A 8 3.63 -8.82 2.10
C GLY A 8 3.12 -9.17 3.50
N LEU A 9 1.79 -9.19 3.67
CA LEU A 9 1.13 -9.58 4.92
C LEU A 9 1.40 -11.04 5.31
N HIS A 10 1.34 -11.96 4.35
CA HIS A 10 1.64 -13.38 4.57
C HIS A 10 3.10 -13.60 4.96
N ALA A 11 4.03 -12.97 4.22
CA ALA A 11 5.46 -13.14 4.44
C ALA A 11 5.89 -12.70 5.84
N ASN A 12 5.29 -11.60 6.34
CA ASN A 12 5.63 -11.01 7.63
C ASN A 12 4.69 -11.44 8.78
N LYS A 13 3.64 -12.22 8.48
CA LYS A 13 2.63 -12.67 9.45
C LYS A 13 2.03 -11.54 10.27
N THR A 14 1.80 -10.39 9.64
CA THR A 14 1.32 -9.17 10.31
C THR A 14 -0.09 -9.36 10.88
N VAL A 15 -0.92 -10.18 10.22
CA VAL A 15 -2.29 -10.49 10.64
C VAL A 15 -2.61 -11.97 10.41
N PRO A 16 -3.62 -12.55 11.10
CA PRO A 16 -4.12 -13.89 10.80
C PRO A 16 -4.65 -14.02 9.36
N ASP A 17 -4.53 -15.21 8.75
CA ASP A 17 -4.93 -15.45 7.35
C ASP A 17 -6.38 -15.03 7.04
N LYS A 18 -7.30 -15.24 7.98
CA LYS A 18 -8.71 -14.85 7.86
C LYS A 18 -8.91 -13.33 7.68
N ASP A 19 -7.96 -12.52 8.14
CA ASP A 19 -8.03 -11.07 8.17
C ASP A 19 -7.24 -10.42 7.01
N ILE A 20 -6.46 -11.20 6.24
CA ILE A 20 -5.57 -10.67 5.18
C ILE A 20 -6.33 -9.93 4.11
N LYS A 21 -7.48 -10.45 3.66
CA LYS A 21 -8.29 -9.76 2.64
C LYS A 21 -8.75 -8.39 3.14
N LYS A 22 -9.23 -8.33 4.38
CA LYS A 22 -9.67 -7.08 5.01
C LYS A 22 -8.50 -6.11 5.15
N ARG A 23 -7.37 -6.55 5.69
CA ARG A 23 -6.18 -5.71 5.87
C ARG A 23 -5.60 -5.22 4.54
N THR A 24 -5.67 -6.03 3.50
CA THR A 24 -5.27 -5.64 2.14
C THR A 24 -6.06 -4.44 1.64
N VAL A 25 -7.38 -4.43 1.85
CA VAL A 25 -8.23 -3.30 1.47
C VAL A 25 -7.87 -2.07 2.28
N GLU A 26 -7.76 -2.20 3.60
CA GLU A 26 -7.37 -1.09 4.49
C GLU A 26 -6.04 -0.44 4.08
N ILE A 27 -5.02 -1.24 3.74
CA ILE A 27 -3.73 -0.72 3.27
C ILE A 27 -3.87 0.08 1.97
N LEU A 28 -4.70 -0.39 1.04
CA LEU A 28 -4.95 0.34 -0.20
C LEU A 28 -5.71 1.65 0.05
N GLU A 29 -6.63 1.67 1.03
CA GLU A 29 -7.31 2.90 1.48
C GLU A 29 -6.34 3.89 2.15
N GLU A 30 -5.50 3.40 3.06
CA GLU A 30 -4.43 4.16 3.73
C GLU A 30 -3.45 4.75 2.70
N ALA A 31 -3.12 3.99 1.65
CA ALA A 31 -2.32 4.46 0.52
C ALA A 31 -3.05 5.50 -0.37
N GLY A 32 -4.30 5.85 -0.06
CA GLY A 32 -5.08 6.86 -0.76
C GLY A 32 -5.63 6.40 -2.12
N LEU A 33 -5.90 5.09 -2.27
CA LEU A 33 -6.54 4.55 -3.46
C LEU A 33 -8.07 4.53 -3.26
N PRO A 34 -8.85 5.30 -4.06
CA PRO A 34 -10.31 5.27 -3.98
C PRO A 34 -10.84 3.90 -4.44
N ASP A 35 -12.03 3.48 -3.99
CA ASP A 35 -12.60 2.16 -4.30
C ASP A 35 -11.66 0.96 -4.01
N ALA A 36 -10.90 1.03 -2.91
CA ALA A 36 -9.83 0.08 -2.59
C ALA A 36 -10.24 -1.40 -2.71
N ASP A 37 -11.45 -1.77 -2.27
CA ASP A 37 -11.98 -3.14 -2.40
C ASP A 37 -12.05 -3.61 -3.85
N ARG A 38 -12.60 -2.77 -4.74
CA ARG A 38 -12.64 -3.05 -6.19
C ARG A 38 -11.22 -3.08 -6.77
N ARG A 39 -10.36 -2.14 -6.36
CA ARG A 39 -8.99 -2.02 -6.88
C ARG A 39 -8.07 -3.15 -6.42
N ALA A 40 -8.36 -3.80 -5.29
CA ALA A 40 -7.60 -4.95 -4.82
C ALA A 40 -7.58 -6.08 -5.86
N GLY A 41 -8.68 -6.24 -6.62
CA GLY A 41 -8.80 -7.21 -7.71
C GLY A 41 -8.10 -6.84 -9.02
N GLN A 42 -7.58 -5.61 -9.16
CA GLN A 42 -6.98 -5.14 -10.41
C GLN A 42 -5.50 -5.52 -10.55
N PHE A 43 -5.02 -5.60 -11.78
CA PHE A 43 -3.64 -5.83 -12.16
C PHE A 43 -2.80 -4.53 -12.17
N PRO A 44 -1.45 -4.62 -12.01
CA PRO A 44 -0.58 -3.44 -12.00
C PRO A 44 -0.67 -2.55 -13.26
N HIS A 45 -0.93 -3.14 -14.43
CA HIS A 45 -1.04 -2.40 -15.69
C HIS A 45 -2.34 -1.58 -15.80
N GLU A 46 -3.33 -1.86 -14.93
CA GLU A 46 -4.58 -1.09 -14.86
C GLU A 46 -4.47 0.15 -13.96
N PHE A 47 -3.33 0.33 -13.29
CA PHE A 47 -3.05 1.46 -12.41
C PHE A 47 -2.31 2.57 -13.16
N SER A 48 -2.63 3.83 -12.85
CA SER A 48 -1.76 4.95 -13.25
C SER A 48 -0.41 4.86 -12.54
N GLY A 49 0.61 5.58 -13.04
CA GLY A 49 1.94 5.63 -12.41
C GLY A 49 1.86 5.99 -10.92
N GLY A 50 1.17 7.08 -10.59
CA GLY A 50 0.97 7.50 -9.20
C GLY A 50 0.14 6.53 -8.36
N MET A 51 -0.80 5.78 -8.95
CA MET A 51 -1.50 4.72 -8.19
C MET A 51 -0.58 3.52 -7.90
N ARG A 52 0.28 3.13 -8.84
CA ARG A 52 1.28 2.07 -8.61
C ARG A 52 2.26 2.46 -7.51
N GLN A 53 2.72 3.70 -7.52
CA GLN A 53 3.65 4.21 -6.50
C GLN A 53 3.00 4.24 -5.12
N ARG A 54 1.76 4.72 -5.01
CA ARG A 54 0.95 4.62 -3.77
C ARG A 54 0.83 3.20 -3.27
N ALA A 55 0.42 2.27 -4.15
CA ALA A 55 0.29 0.86 -3.80
C ALA A 55 1.63 0.28 -3.31
N LEU A 56 2.74 0.61 -3.97
CA LEU A 56 4.08 0.16 -3.58
C LEU A 56 4.45 0.63 -2.17
N ILE A 57 4.17 1.90 -1.84
CA ILE A 57 4.43 2.41 -0.50
C ILE A 57 3.55 1.70 0.53
N GLY A 58 2.25 1.53 0.25
CA GLY A 58 1.35 0.75 1.10
C GLY A 58 1.83 -0.69 1.33
N ILE A 59 2.37 -1.35 0.29
CA ILE A 59 2.99 -2.68 0.42
C ILE A 59 4.21 -2.62 1.35
N GLY A 60 5.09 -1.62 1.18
CA GLY A 60 6.24 -1.44 2.05
C GLY A 60 5.86 -1.24 3.52
N LEU A 61 4.76 -0.54 3.77
CA LEU A 61 4.25 -0.25 5.12
C LEU A 61 3.37 -1.35 5.71
N SER A 62 2.81 -2.23 4.88
CA SER A 62 1.93 -3.33 5.31
C SER A 62 2.56 -4.26 6.33
N SER A 63 3.88 -4.29 6.39
CA SER A 63 4.67 -5.20 7.21
C SER A 63 5.18 -4.56 8.51
N GLU A 64 4.70 -3.35 8.84
CA GLU A 64 5.14 -2.57 10.01
C GLU A 64 6.67 -2.55 10.17
N PRO A 65 7.42 -2.16 9.12
CA PRO A 65 8.86 -2.28 9.15
C PRO A 65 9.48 -1.30 10.14
N LYS A 66 10.53 -1.73 10.86
CA LYS A 66 11.35 -0.82 11.68
C LYS A 66 12.21 0.14 10.84
N LEU A 67 12.41 -0.18 9.56
CA LEU A 67 13.20 0.61 8.62
C LEU A 67 12.62 0.41 7.21
N LEU A 68 12.25 1.51 6.56
CA LEU A 68 11.86 1.54 5.16
C LEU A 68 12.92 2.30 4.38
N ILE A 69 13.58 1.63 3.43
CA ILE A 69 14.48 2.27 2.47
C ILE A 69 13.69 2.44 1.18
N ALA A 70 13.61 3.67 0.70
CA ALA A 70 12.89 3.99 -0.51
C ALA A 70 13.73 4.88 -1.41
N ASP A 71 13.81 4.52 -2.69
CA ASP A 71 14.50 5.27 -3.72
C ASP A 71 13.47 6.11 -4.52
N GLU A 72 13.60 7.42 -4.44
CA GLU A 72 12.66 8.41 -5.01
C GLU A 72 11.15 8.09 -4.80
N PRO A 73 10.69 7.79 -3.56
CA PRO A 73 9.32 7.31 -3.32
C PRO A 73 8.21 8.32 -3.64
N THR A 74 8.54 9.58 -3.88
CA THR A 74 7.56 10.67 -4.01
C THR A 74 7.58 11.37 -5.36
N SER A 75 8.43 10.94 -6.29
CA SER A 75 8.66 11.62 -7.57
C SER A 75 7.41 11.77 -8.45
N ALA A 76 6.47 10.81 -8.41
CA ALA A 76 5.21 10.86 -9.17
C ALA A 76 3.96 10.99 -8.28
N LEU A 77 4.12 11.47 -7.05
CA LEU A 77 3.02 11.77 -6.13
C LEU A 77 2.77 13.28 -6.06
N ASP A 78 1.51 13.69 -5.98
CA ASP A 78 1.18 15.07 -5.64
C ASP A 78 1.45 15.35 -4.15
N VAL A 79 1.68 16.62 -3.81
CA VAL A 79 2.06 17.06 -2.45
C VAL A 79 1.03 16.66 -1.39
N THR A 80 -0.26 16.58 -1.74
CA THR A 80 -1.33 16.24 -0.79
C THR A 80 -1.31 14.75 -0.46
N VAL A 81 -1.08 13.91 -1.47
CA VAL A 81 -0.92 12.46 -1.30
C VAL A 81 0.38 12.12 -0.60
N GLN A 82 1.47 12.83 -0.90
CA GLN A 82 2.75 12.65 -0.23
C GLN A 82 2.62 12.86 1.29
N ALA A 83 1.98 13.95 1.71
CA ALA A 83 1.75 14.23 3.14
C ALA A 83 0.97 13.10 3.82
N ARG A 84 -0.15 12.65 3.23
CA ARG A 84 -0.95 11.54 3.80
C ARG A 84 -0.15 10.26 4.00
N ILE A 85 0.71 9.92 3.05
CA ILE A 85 1.54 8.71 3.12
C ILE A 85 2.65 8.87 4.15
N LEU A 86 3.22 10.07 4.30
CA LEU A 86 4.23 10.37 5.31
C LEU A 86 3.63 10.39 6.73
N ASP A 87 2.39 10.86 6.90
CA ASP A 87 1.68 10.82 8.20
C ASP A 87 1.55 9.38 8.74
N HIS A 88 1.55 8.38 7.84
CA HIS A 88 1.55 6.96 8.23
C HIS A 88 2.92 6.46 8.71
N LEU A 89 4.03 7.16 8.43
CA LEU A 89 5.37 6.83 8.93
C LEU A 89 5.64 7.35 10.35
N GLU A 90 4.91 8.36 10.80
CA GLU A 90 5.14 9.02 12.10
C GLU A 90 4.43 8.35 13.28
N LYS A 91 3.74 7.22 13.04
CA LYS A 91 3.12 6.38 14.09
C LYS A 91 4.02 5.21 14.48
#